data_AF-A0A972HHQ9-F1
#
_entry.id   AF-A0A972HHQ9-F1
#
_cell.length_a   1.000
_cell.length_b   1.000
_cell.length_c   1.000
_cell.angle_alpha   90.00
_cell.angle_beta   90.00
_cell.angle_gamma   90.00
#
_symmetry.space_group_name_H-M   'P 1'
#
loop_
_entity.id
_entity.type
_entity.pdbx_description
1 polymer ?
#
loop_
_entity_poly.entity_id
_entity_poly.type
_entity_poly.pdbx_seq_one_letter_code
_entity_poly.pdbx_strand_id
1 'polypeptide(L)'
;MRIGYPLPSGFELYKNLGLKIYWLMNPKHDYVPFWVYGESNRLERCASIYGCQGFESDFVGVIWGRDFIWKDNCWQIGNYCEDEIGKPSLKKLIYSAKKGNKTDYQKAMQLLINRYRIFLTRGIKGTYIFCEDSKTKSFLHQIFDKLF
;
A
#
# COMPACT_ATOMS: atom_id res chain seq x y z
N MET A 1 4.13 -1.79 -15.19
CA MET A 1 4.29 -0.33 -14.91
C MET A 1 2.97 0.14 -14.32
N ARG A 2 2.94 0.64 -13.08
CA ARG A 2 1.68 1.03 -12.41
C ARG A 2 1.70 2.46 -11.87
N ILE A 3 2.90 3.00 -11.62
CA ILE A 3 3.09 4.42 -11.35
C ILE A 3 3.72 5.02 -12.61
N GLY A 4 2.98 5.97 -13.18
CA GLY A 4 3.13 6.54 -14.51
C GLY A 4 1.75 6.97 -14.98
N TYR A 5 1.63 8.09 -15.67
CA TYR A 5 0.35 8.55 -16.18
C TYR A 5 -0.15 7.62 -17.31
N PRO A 6 -1.44 7.22 -17.33
CA PRO A 6 -2.47 7.45 -16.32
C PRO A 6 -2.41 6.45 -15.16
N LEU A 7 -2.71 6.90 -13.94
CA LEU A 7 -2.81 6.00 -12.77
C LEU A 7 -4.14 5.22 -12.80
N PRO A 8 -4.15 3.92 -12.44
CA PRO A 8 -5.39 3.16 -12.24
C PRO A 8 -6.33 3.77 -11.21
N SER A 9 -5.80 4.63 -10.32
CA SER A 9 -6.62 5.33 -9.34
C SER A 9 -7.48 6.45 -9.93
N GLY A 10 -7.20 6.88 -11.17
CA GLY A 10 -7.85 8.02 -11.82
C GLY A 10 -7.23 9.37 -11.45
N PHE A 11 -6.20 9.38 -10.59
CA PHE A 11 -5.47 10.58 -10.26
C PHE A 11 -4.50 10.98 -11.38
N GLU A 12 -4.44 12.28 -11.68
CA GLU A 12 -3.49 12.85 -12.66
C GLU A 12 -2.19 13.37 -12.02
N LEU A 13 -1.87 12.93 -10.79
CA LEU A 13 -0.77 13.47 -9.95
C LEU A 13 0.61 13.45 -10.61
N TYR A 14 0.85 12.54 -11.56
CA TYR A 14 2.13 12.40 -12.27
C TYR A 14 2.01 12.65 -13.78
N LYS A 15 0.92 13.29 -14.22
CA LYS A 15 0.76 13.70 -15.61
C LYS A 15 1.94 14.58 -16.02
N ASN A 16 2.58 14.25 -17.13
CA ASN A 16 3.74 14.95 -17.71
C ASN A 16 5.09 14.83 -16.98
N LEU A 17 5.21 14.01 -15.93
CA LEU A 17 6.51 13.86 -15.21
C LEU A 17 7.47 12.85 -15.86
N GLY A 18 7.06 12.12 -16.90
CA GLY A 18 7.91 11.12 -17.58
C GLY A 18 8.38 9.94 -16.71
N LEU A 19 7.88 9.83 -15.48
CA LEU A 19 8.29 8.81 -14.51
C LEU A 19 7.73 7.43 -14.88
N LYS A 20 8.59 6.42 -14.80
CA LYS A 20 8.22 5.01 -14.91
C LYS A 20 8.64 4.28 -13.65
N ILE A 21 7.68 3.94 -12.80
CA ILE A 21 7.94 3.20 -11.57
C ILE A 21 7.26 1.83 -11.63
N TYR A 22 8.05 0.80 -11.34
CA TYR A 22 7.62 -0.60 -11.39
C TYR A 22 7.10 -1.06 -10.03
N TRP A 23 5.81 -1.38 -9.99
CA TRP A 23 5.09 -1.70 -8.75
C TRP A 23 5.41 -3.08 -8.16
N LEU A 24 5.85 -4.03 -9.01
CA LEU A 24 6.13 -5.38 -8.60
C LEU A 24 7.54 -5.74 -9.01
N MET A 25 8.38 -5.96 -8.00
CA MET A 25 9.70 -6.54 -8.16
C MET A 25 9.59 -8.00 -8.61
N ASN A 26 10.45 -8.40 -9.54
CA ASN A 26 10.69 -9.80 -9.85
C ASN A 26 11.48 -10.46 -8.69
N PRO A 27 10.93 -11.50 -8.03
CA PRO A 27 11.60 -12.14 -6.89
C PRO A 27 13.01 -12.66 -7.18
N LYS A 28 13.29 -13.09 -8.42
CA LYS A 28 14.59 -13.66 -8.78
C LYS A 28 15.65 -12.61 -9.09
N HIS A 29 15.25 -11.45 -9.60
CA HIS A 29 16.18 -10.49 -10.18
C HIS A 29 16.25 -9.17 -9.42
N ASP A 30 15.15 -8.72 -8.82
CA ASP A 30 15.07 -7.38 -8.24
C ASP A 30 15.30 -7.37 -6.72
N TYR A 31 15.03 -8.46 -5.99
CA TYR A 31 15.03 -8.44 -4.53
C TYR A 31 16.42 -8.21 -3.92
N VAL A 32 17.44 -8.94 -4.39
CA VAL A 32 18.80 -8.80 -3.88
C VAL A 32 19.36 -7.41 -4.20
N PRO A 33 19.30 -6.91 -5.45
CA PRO A 33 19.75 -5.54 -5.73
C PRO A 33 19.00 -4.46 -4.95
N PHE A 34 17.68 -4.61 -4.81
CA PHE A 34 16.84 -3.64 -4.09
C PHE A 34 17.19 -3.53 -2.61
N TRP A 35 17.30 -4.67 -1.91
CA TRP A 35 17.50 -4.70 -0.46
C TRP A 35 18.96 -4.71 -0.02
N VAL A 36 19.86 -5.35 -0.79
CA VAL A 36 21.25 -5.58 -0.38
C VAL A 36 22.19 -4.58 -1.04
N TYR A 37 22.03 -4.31 -2.34
CA TYR A 37 22.93 -3.44 -3.09
C TYR A 37 22.48 -1.97 -3.13
N GLY A 38 21.41 -1.63 -2.39
CA GLY A 38 20.95 -0.26 -2.22
C GLY A 38 20.22 0.33 -3.43
N GLU A 39 19.77 -0.50 -4.39
CA GLU A 39 19.00 0.01 -5.53
C GLU A 39 17.64 0.60 -5.12
N SER A 40 17.15 0.28 -3.92
CA SER A 40 15.98 0.93 -3.32
C SER A 40 16.09 2.46 -3.29
N ASN A 41 17.30 3.01 -3.17
CA ASN A 41 17.55 4.47 -3.19
C ASN A 41 17.23 5.14 -4.53
N ARG A 42 17.11 4.36 -5.62
CA ARG A 42 16.80 4.91 -6.96
C ARG A 42 15.32 5.27 -7.11
N LEU A 43 14.46 4.76 -6.24
CA LEU A 43 13.00 5.01 -6.23
C LEU A 43 12.29 4.66 -7.56
N GLU A 44 12.87 3.76 -8.36
CA GLU A 44 12.30 3.29 -9.64
C GLU A 44 11.40 2.05 -9.48
N ARG A 45 11.42 1.42 -8.30
CA ARG A 45 10.68 0.20 -7.98
C ARG A 45 10.03 0.30 -6.60
N CYS A 46 8.92 -0.42 -6.42
CA CYS A 46 8.26 -0.55 -5.13
C CYS A 46 8.28 -1.99 -4.66
N ALA A 47 8.52 -2.20 -3.37
CA ALA A 47 8.32 -3.49 -2.74
C ALA A 47 6.84 -3.71 -2.42
N SER A 48 6.31 -4.88 -2.77
CA SER A 48 4.99 -5.31 -2.30
C SER A 48 5.07 -5.77 -0.83
N ILE A 49 3.92 -6.08 -0.22
CA ILE A 49 3.88 -6.68 1.13
C ILE A 49 4.75 -7.95 1.23
N TYR A 50 4.73 -8.78 0.18
CA TYR A 50 5.53 -10.00 0.09
C TYR A 50 7.00 -9.71 -0.19
N GLY A 51 7.30 -8.54 -0.75
CA GLY A 51 8.66 -8.10 -1.07
C GLY A 51 9.38 -7.39 0.06
N CYS A 52 8.64 -6.82 1.03
CA CYS A 52 9.22 -6.12 2.18
C CYS A 52 9.14 -6.91 3.49
N GLN A 53 8.44 -8.04 3.51
CA GLN A 53 8.31 -8.83 4.74
C GLN A 53 9.68 -9.39 5.16
N GLY A 54 10.09 -9.10 6.40
CA GLY A 54 11.39 -9.51 6.94
C GLY A 54 12.56 -8.58 6.61
N PHE A 55 12.33 -7.52 5.83
CA PHE A 55 13.32 -6.47 5.56
C PHE A 55 12.94 -5.18 6.29
N GLU A 56 13.96 -4.36 6.55
CA GLU A 56 13.84 -3.03 7.15
C GLU A 56 14.73 -2.05 6.38
N SER A 57 14.41 -0.75 6.42
CA SER A 57 15.21 0.31 5.82
C SER A 57 15.23 1.53 6.75
N ASP A 58 16.25 2.37 6.61
CA ASP A 58 16.36 3.61 7.40
C ASP A 58 15.10 4.46 7.26
N PHE A 59 14.68 4.73 6.02
CA PHE A 59 13.45 5.45 5.72
C PHE A 59 12.65 4.69 4.68
N VAL A 60 11.33 4.68 4.83
CA VAL A 60 10.42 4.08 3.86
C VAL A 60 9.32 5.04 3.45
N GLY A 61 8.92 4.98 2.18
CA GLY A 61 7.70 5.60 1.69
C GLY A 61 6.60 4.54 1.56
N VAL A 62 5.45 4.78 2.18
CA VAL A 62 4.26 3.93 2.08
C VAL A 62 3.22 4.62 1.21
N ILE A 63 2.82 3.95 0.13
CA ILE A 63 1.68 4.34 -0.68
C ILE A 63 0.44 3.64 -0.12
N TRP A 64 -0.38 4.42 0.59
CA TRP A 64 -1.65 3.99 1.15
C TRP A 64 -2.75 4.11 0.09
N GLY A 65 -3.18 2.96 -0.42
CA GLY A 65 -4.17 2.86 -1.49
C GLY A 65 -5.61 3.06 -1.01
N ARG A 66 -6.56 2.76 -1.90
CA ARG A 66 -8.01 2.89 -1.63
C ARG A 66 -8.68 1.56 -1.26
N ASP A 67 -7.91 0.62 -0.70
CA ASP A 67 -8.39 -0.69 -0.22
C ASP A 67 -8.73 -0.69 1.27
N PHE A 68 -8.13 0.21 2.06
CA PHE A 68 -8.37 0.37 3.49
C PHE A 68 -8.54 1.85 3.83
N ILE A 69 -9.74 2.24 4.24
CA ILE A 69 -10.12 3.64 4.34
C ILE A 69 -10.71 3.98 5.71
N TRP A 70 -10.59 5.24 6.10
CA TRP A 70 -11.29 5.81 7.24
C TRP A 70 -12.55 6.53 6.78
N LYS A 71 -13.71 6.07 7.24
CA LYS A 71 -15.01 6.65 6.90
C LYS A 71 -15.98 6.45 8.05
N ASP A 72 -16.83 7.43 8.30
CA ASP A 72 -17.87 7.37 9.34
C ASP A 72 -17.30 7.01 10.73
N ASN A 73 -16.14 7.60 11.05
CA ASN A 73 -15.40 7.39 12.30
C ASN A 73 -14.96 5.94 12.57
N CYS A 74 -14.79 5.12 11.52
CA CYS A 74 -14.22 3.79 11.66
C CYS A 74 -13.39 3.38 10.43
N TRP A 75 -12.53 2.37 10.62
CA TRP A 75 -11.81 1.72 9.53
C TRP A 75 -12.75 0.80 8.75
N GLN A 76 -12.73 0.92 7.42
CA GLN A 76 -13.58 0.17 6.51
C GLN A 76 -12.79 -0.38 5.31
N ILE A 77 -13.36 -1.42 4.69
CA ILE A 77 -12.87 -1.90 3.39
C ILE A 77 -13.19 -0.87 2.31
N GLY A 78 -12.15 -0.44 1.60
CA GLY A 78 -12.25 0.50 0.50
C GLY A 78 -12.71 -0.14 -0.82
N ASN A 79 -12.70 0.67 -1.88
CA ASN A 79 -13.29 0.27 -3.15
C ASN A 79 -12.34 -0.39 -4.13
N TYR A 80 -11.04 -0.18 -3.98
CA TYR A 80 -10.05 -0.56 -4.98
C TYR A 80 -8.93 -1.34 -4.34
N CYS A 81 -8.90 -2.64 -4.60
CA CYS A 81 -7.81 -3.53 -4.23
C CYS A 81 -7.39 -4.31 -5.46
N GLU A 82 -6.08 -4.41 -5.63
CA GLU A 82 -5.46 -5.01 -6.80
C GLU A 82 -4.51 -6.13 -6.43
N ASP A 83 -4.64 -6.60 -5.19
CA ASP A 83 -3.95 -7.78 -4.72
C ASP A 83 -4.71 -9.04 -5.15
N GLU A 84 -4.18 -9.66 -6.20
CA GLU A 84 -4.67 -10.92 -6.75
C GLU A 84 -3.89 -12.14 -6.23
N ILE A 85 -2.96 -11.94 -5.30
CA ILE A 85 -2.12 -13.00 -4.76
C ILE A 85 -2.90 -13.79 -3.68
N GLY A 86 -2.74 -15.11 -3.69
CA GLY A 86 -3.36 -16.02 -2.73
C GLY A 86 -4.69 -16.65 -3.18
N LYS A 87 -5.20 -17.62 -2.39
CA LYS A 87 -6.46 -18.34 -2.63
C LYS A 87 -7.28 -18.44 -1.33
N PRO A 88 -8.40 -17.70 -1.16
CA PRO A 88 -8.84 -16.58 -2.00
C PRO A 88 -7.90 -15.37 -1.86
N SER A 89 -7.74 -14.60 -2.93
CA SER A 89 -6.97 -13.36 -2.91
C SER A 89 -7.71 -12.25 -2.16
N LEU A 90 -7.00 -11.22 -1.71
CA LEU A 90 -7.62 -10.12 -0.99
C LEU A 90 -8.66 -9.38 -1.87
N LYS A 91 -8.38 -9.19 -3.17
CA LYS A 91 -9.35 -8.62 -4.12
C LYS A 91 -10.66 -9.40 -4.15
N LYS A 92 -10.59 -10.74 -4.15
CA LYS A 92 -11.78 -11.61 -4.12
C LYS A 92 -12.52 -11.53 -2.78
N LEU A 93 -11.79 -11.51 -1.67
CA LEU A 93 -12.39 -11.34 -0.34
C LEU A 93 -13.12 -10.01 -0.23
N ILE A 94 -12.51 -8.91 -0.67
CA ILE A 94 -13.13 -7.57 -0.68
C ILE A 94 -14.38 -7.54 -1.56
N TYR A 95 -14.33 -8.17 -2.74
CA TYR A 95 -15.49 -8.27 -3.63
C TYR A 95 -16.66 -9.03 -2.97
N SER A 96 -16.39 -10.17 -2.35
CA SER A 96 -17.40 -10.98 -1.65
C SER A 96 -17.95 -10.27 -0.41
N ALA A 97 -17.07 -9.63 0.38
CA ALA A 97 -17.44 -8.84 1.54
C ALA A 97 -18.47 -7.75 1.20
N LYS A 98 -18.26 -7.06 0.08
CA LYS A 98 -19.17 -6.03 -0.44
C LYS A 98 -20.53 -6.55 -0.89
N LYS A 99 -20.62 -7.84 -1.23
CA LYS A 99 -21.91 -8.52 -1.50
C LYS A 99 -22.63 -8.96 -0.22
N GLY A 100 -22.12 -8.59 0.95
CA GLY A 100 -22.73 -8.89 2.25
C GLY A 100 -22.16 -10.13 2.95
N ASN A 101 -21.09 -10.75 2.42
CA ASN A 101 -20.44 -11.87 3.10
C ASN A 101 -19.65 -11.38 4.32
N LYS A 102 -20.21 -11.59 5.52
CA LYS A 102 -19.62 -11.14 6.79
C LYS A 102 -18.29 -11.84 7.11
N THR A 103 -18.15 -13.12 6.79
CA THR A 103 -16.91 -13.88 7.04
C THR A 103 -15.76 -13.34 6.19
N ASP A 104 -16.02 -13.11 4.91
CA ASP A 104 -15.02 -12.54 4.00
C ASP A 104 -14.69 -11.09 4.36
N TYR A 105 -15.66 -10.32 4.87
CA TYR A 105 -15.43 -8.98 5.40
C TYR A 105 -14.44 -8.99 6.55
N GLN A 106 -14.68 -9.83 7.57
CA GLN A 106 -13.78 -9.95 8.73
C GLN A 106 -12.38 -10.38 8.31
N LYS A 107 -12.28 -11.35 7.40
CA LYS A 107 -11.00 -11.84 6.89
C LYS A 107 -10.25 -10.78 6.09
N ALA A 108 -10.94 -10.05 5.20
CA ALA A 108 -10.34 -8.96 4.43
C ALA A 108 -9.86 -7.82 5.34
N MET A 109 -10.66 -7.42 6.33
CA MET A 109 -10.27 -6.41 7.32
C MET A 109 -9.01 -6.82 8.09
N GLN A 110 -8.94 -8.06 8.57
CA GLN A 110 -7.76 -8.54 9.28
C GLN A 110 -6.51 -8.52 8.39
N LEU A 111 -6.63 -8.93 7.14
CA LEU A 111 -5.51 -8.93 6.19
C LEU A 111 -5.04 -7.50 5.87
N LEU A 112 -5.97 -6.56 5.71
CA LEU A 112 -5.65 -5.14 5.51
C LEU A 112 -4.92 -4.57 6.73
N ILE A 113 -5.44 -4.77 7.94
CA ILE A 113 -4.80 -4.31 9.18
C ILE A 113 -3.37 -4.86 9.30
N ASN A 114 -3.19 -6.17 9.08
CA ASN A 114 -1.88 -6.80 9.14
C ASN A 114 -0.92 -6.24 8.09
N ARG A 115 -1.39 -6.03 6.86
CA ARG A 115 -0.61 -5.44 5.77
C ARG A 115 -0.11 -4.04 6.12
N TYR A 116 -1.01 -3.16 6.53
CA TYR A 116 -0.65 -1.79 6.86
C TYR A 116 0.24 -1.72 8.10
N ARG A 117 0.04 -2.59 9.09
CA ARG A 117 0.97 -2.74 10.22
C ARG A 117 2.39 -3.12 9.77
N ILE A 118 2.52 -4.06 8.82
CA ILE A 118 3.83 -4.43 8.30
C ILE A 118 4.46 -3.24 7.57
N PHE A 119 3.73 -2.58 6.66
CA PHE A 119 4.26 -1.42 5.93
C PHE A 119 4.73 -0.29 6.84
N LEU A 120 3.93 0.07 7.83
CA LEU A 120 4.24 1.18 8.74
C LEU A 120 5.45 0.91 9.64
N THR A 121 5.84 -0.36 9.81
CA THR A 121 6.94 -0.79 10.67
C THR A 121 8.23 -1.14 9.92
N ARG A 122 8.32 -0.89 8.60
CA ARG A 122 9.54 -1.17 7.82
C ARG A 122 10.62 -0.09 7.97
N GLY A 123 10.24 1.14 8.35
CA GLY A 123 11.15 2.27 8.51
C GLY A 123 11.72 2.35 9.91
N ILE A 124 13.05 2.28 10.04
CA ILE A 124 13.75 2.33 11.33
C ILE A 124 13.80 3.76 11.88
N LYS A 125 14.19 4.71 11.03
CA LYS A 125 14.30 6.14 11.37
C LYS A 125 13.03 6.91 11.04
N GLY A 126 12.24 6.44 10.07
CA GLY A 126 10.95 7.06 9.77
C GLY A 126 10.20 6.43 8.60
N THR A 127 8.89 6.67 8.59
CA THR A 127 7.96 6.24 7.54
C THR A 127 7.19 7.43 7.01
N TYR A 128 7.34 7.73 5.72
CA TYR A 128 6.55 8.72 5.01
C TYR A 128 5.31 8.07 4.42
N ILE A 129 4.14 8.68 4.60
CA ILE A 129 2.87 8.13 4.09
C ILE A 129 2.32 9.05 3.01
N PHE A 130 2.10 8.50 1.83
CA PHE A 130 1.25 9.09 0.81
C PHE A 130 -0.09 8.36 0.80
N CYS A 131 -1.20 9.08 0.97
CA CYS A 131 -2.54 8.48 1.04
C CYS A 131 -3.44 8.99 -0.07
N GLU A 132 -4.00 8.06 -0.85
CA GLU A 132 -4.86 8.35 -2.00
C GLU A 132 -6.27 8.81 -1.59
N ASP A 133 -6.82 8.32 -0.47
CA ASP A 133 -8.15 8.69 0.00
C ASP A 133 -8.09 9.94 0.88
N SER A 134 -8.83 10.99 0.52
CA SER A 134 -8.74 12.30 1.18
C SER A 134 -9.22 12.30 2.64
N LYS A 135 -10.24 11.50 2.97
CA LYS A 135 -10.75 11.38 4.34
C LYS A 135 -9.75 10.63 5.21
N THR A 136 -9.19 9.55 4.69
CA THR A 136 -8.13 8.77 5.35
C THR A 136 -6.88 9.60 5.56
N LYS A 137 -6.45 10.35 4.54
CA LYS A 137 -5.35 11.32 4.65
C LYS A 137 -5.59 12.33 5.78
N SER A 138 -6.78 12.93 5.82
CA SER A 138 -7.13 13.93 6.84
C SER A 138 -7.08 13.35 8.25
N PHE A 139 -7.60 12.12 8.41
CA PHE A 139 -7.54 11.41 9.69
C PHE A 139 -6.11 11.06 10.11
N LEU A 140 -5.27 10.56 9.20
CA LEU A 140 -3.87 10.26 9.48
C LEU A 140 -3.08 11.52 9.87
N HIS A 141 -3.30 12.65 9.20
CA HIS A 141 -2.73 13.94 9.59
C HIS A 141 -3.18 14.35 11.00
N GLN A 142 -4.48 14.26 11.29
CA GLN A 142 -5.00 14.59 12.62
C GLN A 142 -4.37 13.72 13.72
N ILE A 143 -4.09 12.43 13.46
CA ILE A 143 -3.37 11.57 14.40
C ILE A 143 -1.94 12.06 14.58
N PHE A 144 -1.25 12.38 13.48
CA PHE A 144 0.14 12.85 13.52
C PHE A 144 0.25 14.13 14.37
N ASP A 145 -0.60 15.12 14.12
CA ASP A 145 -0.61 16.40 14.83
C ASP A 145 -1.00 16.28 16.32
N LYS A 146 -1.59 15.15 16.73
CA LYS A 146 -1.91 14.87 18.14
C LYS A 146 -0.78 14.16 18.89
N LEU A 147 0.09 13.46 18.17
CA LEU A 147 1.15 12.63 18.75
C LEU A 147 2.49 13.35 18.82
N PHE A 148 2.69 14.38 17.99
CA PHE A 148 3.91 15.16 17.86
C PHE A 148 3.59 16.65 17.92
#